data_AF-A0A8T3SFX7-F1
#
_entry.id   AF-A0A8T3SFX7-F1
#
_cell.length_a   1.000
_cell.length_b   1.000
_cell.length_c   1.000
_cell.angle_alpha   90.00
_cell.angle_beta   90.00
_cell.angle_gamma   90.00
#
_symmetry.space_group_name_H-M   'P 1'
#
loop_
_entity.id
_entity.type
_entity.pdbx_description
1 polymer ?
#
loop_
_entity_poly.entity_id
_entity_poly.type
_entity_poly.pdbx_seq_one_letter_code
_entity_poly.pdbx_strand_id
1 'polypeptide(L)'
;AAVALTVLFTVGIAVGLFTILPLLLSRFGTEAVIPGGQVVIQHLLEGLIQTAIFVGYLLLVSRSPDIRRVFQYHGAEHMTIHALEHEDPLTIERIRRYPTAHPRCGTEFLVVFIIVSIILFSLLAGHDLLVTIASRIVLIPVIASVSYEILRWGARRRDSWWTRWLFLPGIWLQGITTKQPDDSMIEVAVASVREAIAANGEDPPPGSMDPPREPVPDLKTFADDQARAEGHAATRDQAQR
;
A
#
# COMPACT_ATOMS: atom_id res chain seq x y z
N ALA A 1 24.02 7.32 -15.48
CA ALA A 1 23.65 8.76 -15.33
C ALA A 1 22.13 8.95 -15.33
N ALA A 2 21.39 8.52 -16.37
CA ALA A 2 19.94 8.71 -16.47
C ALA A 2 19.14 8.12 -15.29
N VAL A 3 19.38 6.85 -14.93
CA VAL A 3 18.69 6.19 -13.79
C VAL A 3 18.91 6.96 -12.47
N ALA A 4 20.14 7.37 -12.19
CA ALA A 4 20.46 8.15 -10.99
C ALA A 4 19.73 9.50 -10.96
N LEU A 5 19.62 10.17 -12.11
CA LEU A 5 18.89 11.43 -12.24
C LEU A 5 17.38 11.22 -12.01
N THR A 6 16.80 10.16 -12.58
CA THR A 6 15.39 9.81 -12.37
C THR A 6 15.10 9.46 -10.92
N VAL A 7 15.98 8.69 -10.27
CA VAL A 7 15.87 8.36 -8.84
C VAL A 7 15.94 9.64 -8.00
N LEU A 8 16.92 10.51 -8.24
CA LEU A 8 17.04 11.76 -7.48
C LEU A 8 15.81 12.66 -7.67
N PHE A 9 15.32 12.77 -8.90
CA PHE A 9 14.13 13.56 -9.22
C PHE A 9 12.88 13.02 -8.53
N THR A 10 12.63 11.71 -8.59
CA THR A 10 11.46 11.07 -7.97
C THR A 10 11.50 11.13 -6.46
N VAL A 11 12.68 10.91 -5.85
CA VAL A 11 12.88 11.11 -4.40
C VAL A 11 12.66 12.57 -4.02
N GLY A 12 13.17 13.52 -4.81
CA GLY A 12 12.95 14.95 -4.60
C GLY A 12 11.47 15.33 -4.62
N ILE A 13 10.70 14.82 -5.58
CA ILE A 13 9.24 14.99 -5.63
C ILE A 13 8.58 14.38 -4.41
N ALA A 14 8.96 13.17 -3.99
CA ALA A 14 8.35 12.51 -2.84
C ALA A 14 8.58 13.32 -1.55
N VAL A 15 9.81 13.78 -1.30
CA VAL A 15 10.12 14.65 -0.15
C VAL A 15 9.36 15.98 -0.25
N GLY A 16 9.34 16.59 -1.43
CA GLY A 16 8.60 17.82 -1.69
C GLY A 16 7.10 17.68 -1.38
N LEU A 17 6.46 16.63 -1.90
CA LEU A 17 5.01 16.41 -1.82
C LEU A 17 4.55 15.93 -0.44
N PHE A 18 5.29 15.03 0.22
CA PHE A 18 4.85 14.38 1.45
C PHE A 18 5.49 14.93 2.73
N THR A 19 6.55 15.71 2.62
CA THR A 19 7.22 16.33 3.78
C THR A 19 7.12 17.84 3.74
N ILE A 20 7.62 18.48 2.68
CA ILE A 20 7.73 19.95 2.62
C ILE A 20 6.35 20.60 2.40
N LEU A 21 5.56 20.11 1.44
CA LEU A 21 4.28 20.71 1.09
C LEU A 21 3.27 20.73 2.25
N PRO A 22 3.06 19.64 3.03
CA PRO A 22 2.16 19.67 4.18
C PRO A 22 2.61 20.67 5.25
N LEU A 23 3.93 20.75 5.51
CA LEU A 23 4.50 21.71 6.47
C LEU A 23 4.22 23.16 6.05
N LEU A 24 4.43 23.49 4.78
CA LEU A 24 4.17 24.84 4.27
C LEU A 24 2.68 25.17 4.29
N LEU A 25 1.82 24.25 3.83
CA LEU A 25 0.36 24.45 3.83
C LEU A 25 -0.20 24.62 5.24
N SER A 26 0.30 23.83 6.19
CA SER A 26 -0.07 23.98 7.59
C SER A 26 0.35 25.35 8.11
N ARG A 27 1.64 25.71 8.01
CA ARG A 27 2.15 26.99 8.54
C ARG A 27 1.38 28.20 8.01
N PHE A 28 1.23 28.32 6.70
CA PHE A 28 0.55 29.48 6.10
C PHE A 28 -0.98 29.42 6.26
N GLY A 29 -1.56 28.22 6.24
CA GLY A 29 -3.00 28.04 6.37
C GLY A 29 -3.52 28.27 7.80
N THR A 30 -2.77 27.84 8.82
CA THR A 30 -3.21 27.95 10.21
C THR A 30 -2.98 29.35 10.79
N GLU A 31 -1.89 30.02 10.42
CA GLU A 31 -1.62 31.41 10.87
C GLU A 31 -2.70 32.39 10.37
N ALA A 32 -3.26 32.15 9.18
CA ALA A 32 -4.32 32.98 8.60
C ALA A 32 -5.71 32.78 9.24
N VAL A 33 -5.96 31.60 9.82
CA VAL A 33 -7.31 31.21 10.30
C VAL A 33 -7.43 31.29 11.83
N ILE A 34 -6.34 31.04 12.58
CA ILE A 34 -6.36 31.08 14.06
C ILE A 34 -5.13 31.84 14.59
N PRO A 35 -5.17 33.19 14.60
CA PRO A 35 -4.12 33.99 15.22
C PRO A 35 -4.07 33.68 16.73
N GLY A 36 -2.94 33.15 17.21
CA GLY A 36 -2.76 32.76 18.62
C GLY A 36 -3.36 31.40 19.01
N GLY A 37 -3.69 30.54 18.04
CA GLY A 37 -4.21 29.20 18.30
C GLY A 37 -3.28 28.34 19.16
N GLN A 38 -3.85 27.55 20.07
CA GLN A 38 -3.10 26.59 20.88
C GLN A 38 -2.26 25.69 19.97
N VAL A 39 -0.96 25.61 20.25
CA VAL A 39 0.06 24.87 19.47
C VAL A 39 -0.41 23.47 19.06
N VAL A 40 -1.11 22.77 19.95
CA VAL A 40 -1.68 21.42 19.71
C VAL A 40 -2.65 21.38 18.52
N ILE A 41 -3.51 22.39 18.37
CA ILE A 41 -4.51 22.45 17.29
C ILE A 41 -3.83 22.60 15.93
N GLN A 42 -2.74 23.38 15.87
CA GLN A 42 -1.99 23.59 14.63
C GLN A 42 -1.35 22.29 14.13
N HIS A 43 -0.77 21.50 15.04
CA HIS A 43 -0.17 20.21 14.68
C HIS A 43 -1.19 19.12 14.36
N LEU A 44 -2.37 19.16 14.98
CA LEU A 44 -3.46 18.27 14.57
C LEU A 44 -3.94 18.60 13.15
N LEU A 45 -4.09 19.89 12.82
CA LEU A 45 -4.43 20.34 11.48
C LEU A 45 -3.35 19.98 10.46
N GLU A 46 -2.07 20.09 10.83
CA GLU A 46 -0.95 19.63 10.00
C GLU A 46 -1.08 18.14 9.66
N GLY A 47 -1.33 17.29 10.66
CA GLY A 47 -1.56 15.86 10.47
C GLY A 47 -2.74 15.55 9.55
N LEU A 48 -3.83 16.31 9.69
CA LEU A 48 -5.00 16.19 8.81
C LEU A 48 -4.70 16.63 7.37
N ILE A 49 -3.99 17.73 7.17
CA ILE A 49 -3.55 18.20 5.84
C ILE A 49 -2.67 17.14 5.19
N GLN A 50 -1.70 16.59 5.92
CA GLN A 50 -0.82 15.52 5.43
C GLN A 50 -1.63 14.29 5.03
N THR A 51 -2.59 13.88 5.85
CA THR A 51 -3.50 12.76 5.54
C THR A 51 -4.33 13.04 4.28
N ALA A 52 -4.87 14.25 4.13
CA ALA A 52 -5.64 14.65 2.97
C ALA A 52 -4.80 14.64 1.67
N ILE A 53 -3.57 15.13 1.72
CA ILE A 53 -2.62 15.08 0.60
C ILE A 53 -2.31 13.63 0.24
N PHE A 54 -2.06 12.78 1.24
CA PHE A 54 -1.78 11.36 1.03
C PHE A 54 -2.95 10.63 0.37
N VAL A 55 -4.17 10.80 0.88
CA VAL A 55 -5.38 10.21 0.28
C VAL A 55 -5.64 10.77 -1.11
N GLY A 56 -5.47 12.08 -1.31
CA GLY A 56 -5.61 12.74 -2.60
C GLY A 56 -4.62 12.21 -3.64
N TYR A 57 -3.37 11.99 -3.23
CA TYR A 57 -2.35 11.34 -4.06
C TYR A 57 -2.80 9.93 -4.47
N LEU A 58 -3.22 9.10 -3.51
CA LEU A 58 -3.69 7.73 -3.81
C LEU A 58 -4.85 7.73 -4.80
N LEU A 59 -5.82 8.63 -4.62
CA LEU A 59 -6.94 8.79 -5.55
C LEU A 59 -6.46 9.18 -6.96
N LEU A 60 -5.47 10.07 -7.07
CA LEU A 60 -4.94 10.49 -8.35
C LEU A 60 -4.19 9.34 -9.05
N VAL A 61 -3.25 8.69 -8.35
CA VAL A 61 -2.46 7.60 -8.95
C VAL A 61 -3.30 6.36 -9.22
N SER A 62 -4.37 6.11 -8.46
CA SER A 62 -5.31 5.01 -8.72
C SER A 62 -5.99 5.09 -10.09
N ARG A 63 -5.97 6.26 -10.74
CA ARG A 63 -6.48 6.44 -12.11
C ARG A 63 -5.49 6.00 -13.19
N SER A 64 -4.21 5.82 -12.86
CA SER A 64 -3.24 5.25 -13.77
C SER A 64 -3.56 3.77 -14.03
N PRO A 65 -3.58 3.28 -15.29
CA PRO A 65 -3.83 1.89 -15.62
C PRO A 65 -2.88 0.92 -14.90
N ASP A 66 -1.60 1.26 -14.80
CA ASP A 66 -0.58 0.41 -14.18
C ASP A 66 -0.83 0.24 -12.67
N ILE A 67 -1.11 1.34 -11.98
CA ILE A 67 -1.42 1.31 -10.53
C ILE A 67 -2.76 0.64 -10.28
N ARG A 68 -3.74 0.89 -11.15
CA ARG A 68 -5.04 0.19 -11.08
C ARG A 68 -4.85 -1.32 -11.20
N ARG A 69 -3.99 -1.78 -12.11
CA ARG A 69 -3.64 -3.20 -12.27
C ARG A 69 -3.05 -3.78 -10.98
N VAL A 70 -2.13 -3.06 -10.33
CA VAL A 70 -1.57 -3.46 -9.02
C VAL A 70 -2.68 -3.59 -7.96
N PHE A 71 -3.60 -2.62 -7.90
CA PHE A 71 -4.73 -2.69 -6.96
C PHE A 71 -5.73 -3.81 -7.27
N GLN A 72 -5.80 -4.28 -8.51
CA GLN A 72 -6.58 -5.46 -8.87
C GLN A 72 -5.93 -6.75 -8.38
N TYR A 73 -4.62 -6.93 -8.57
CA TYR A 73 -3.90 -8.08 -7.98
C TYR A 73 -4.02 -8.12 -6.46
N HIS A 74 -3.95 -6.96 -5.81
CA HIS A 74 -4.20 -6.85 -4.37
C HIS A 74 -5.64 -7.25 -4.00
N GLY A 75 -6.64 -6.85 -4.80
CA GLY A 75 -8.01 -7.33 -4.64
C GLY A 75 -8.13 -8.85 -4.79
N ALA A 76 -7.45 -9.45 -5.76
CA ALA A 76 -7.43 -10.89 -5.99
C ALA A 76 -6.85 -11.66 -4.79
N GLU A 77 -5.76 -11.17 -4.21
CA GLU A 77 -5.16 -11.75 -2.99
C GLU A 77 -6.17 -11.74 -1.84
N HIS A 78 -6.76 -10.59 -1.52
CA HIS A 78 -7.76 -10.49 -0.48
C HIS A 78 -8.96 -11.43 -0.67
N MET A 79 -9.50 -11.50 -1.88
CA MET A 79 -10.65 -12.36 -2.18
C MET A 79 -10.27 -13.85 -2.06
N THR A 80 -9.05 -14.21 -2.43
CA THR A 80 -8.54 -15.59 -2.32
C THR A 80 -8.31 -15.97 -0.86
N ILE A 81 -7.73 -15.07 -0.06
CA ILE A 81 -7.54 -15.28 1.38
C ILE A 81 -8.90 -15.38 2.09
N HIS A 82 -9.90 -14.57 1.73
CA HIS A 82 -11.25 -14.73 2.26
C HIS A 82 -11.81 -16.14 1.98
N ALA A 83 -11.69 -16.64 0.75
CA ALA A 83 -12.13 -17.98 0.41
C ALA A 83 -11.40 -19.05 1.22
N LEU A 84 -10.08 -18.91 1.39
CA LEU A 84 -9.26 -19.81 2.21
C LEU A 84 -9.70 -19.79 3.68
N GLU A 85 -9.91 -18.61 4.27
CA GLU A 85 -10.35 -18.45 5.66
C GLU A 85 -11.76 -19.01 5.93
N HIS A 86 -12.59 -19.14 4.89
CA HIS A 86 -13.90 -19.78 4.95
C HIS A 86 -13.89 -21.26 4.55
N GLU A 87 -12.71 -21.84 4.31
CA GLU A 87 -12.52 -23.22 3.84
C GLU A 87 -13.27 -23.51 2.51
N ASP A 88 -13.54 -22.46 1.72
CA ASP A 88 -14.18 -22.59 0.42
C ASP A 88 -13.16 -23.12 -0.61
N PRO A 89 -13.59 -23.93 -1.59
CA PRO A 89 -12.73 -24.32 -2.70
C PRO A 89 -12.18 -23.08 -3.42
N LEU A 90 -10.86 -23.03 -3.63
CA LEU A 90 -10.18 -21.93 -4.33
C LEU A 90 -10.46 -22.03 -5.84
N THR A 91 -11.68 -21.73 -6.25
CA THR A 91 -12.09 -21.60 -7.66
C THR A 91 -12.53 -20.17 -7.95
N ILE A 92 -12.42 -19.75 -9.21
CA ILE A 92 -12.78 -18.39 -9.64
C ILE A 92 -14.21 -18.03 -9.22
N GLU A 93 -15.17 -18.94 -9.39
CA GLU A 93 -16.59 -18.72 -9.10
C GLU A 93 -16.88 -18.52 -7.60
N ARG A 94 -16.07 -19.15 -6.74
CA ARG A 94 -16.16 -19.03 -5.28
C ARG A 94 -15.50 -17.74 -4.83
N ILE A 95 -14.27 -17.49 -5.27
CA ILE A 95 -13.46 -16.34 -4.91
C ILE A 95 -14.17 -15.02 -5.28
N ARG A 96 -14.83 -14.95 -6.45
CA ARG A 96 -15.58 -13.77 -6.91
C ARG A 96 -16.69 -13.29 -5.96
N ARG A 97 -17.15 -14.13 -5.03
CA ARG A 97 -18.22 -13.79 -4.08
C ARG A 97 -17.72 -12.97 -2.91
N TYR A 98 -16.41 -12.98 -2.65
CA TYR A 98 -15.81 -12.30 -1.51
C TYR A 98 -15.51 -10.83 -1.83
N PRO A 99 -15.56 -9.94 -0.82
CA PRO A 99 -15.22 -8.53 -1.00
C PRO A 99 -13.72 -8.36 -1.24
N THR A 100 -13.33 -7.30 -1.95
CA THR A 100 -11.92 -6.95 -2.14
C THR A 100 -11.28 -6.35 -0.88
N ALA A 101 -12.09 -5.91 0.09
CA ALA A 101 -11.59 -5.41 1.36
C ALA A 101 -11.40 -6.56 2.35
N HIS A 102 -10.25 -6.62 3.01
CA HIS A 102 -9.90 -7.63 3.99
C HIS A 102 -9.47 -6.99 5.31
N PRO A 103 -10.03 -7.40 6.46
CA PRO A 103 -9.69 -6.80 7.74
C PRO A 103 -8.22 -6.99 8.10
N ARG A 104 -7.55 -8.06 7.64
CA ARG A 104 -6.15 -8.38 7.98
C ARG A 104 -5.11 -7.83 6.99
N CYS A 105 -5.49 -6.90 6.11
CA CYS A 105 -4.57 -6.33 5.13
C CYS A 105 -3.49 -5.45 5.78
N GLY A 106 -2.26 -5.52 5.26
CA GLY A 106 -1.17 -4.62 5.66
C GLY A 106 -1.45 -3.12 5.41
N THR A 107 -2.43 -2.73 4.59
CA THR A 107 -2.82 -1.31 4.47
C THR A 107 -3.40 -0.74 5.77
N GLU A 108 -3.91 -1.62 6.64
CA GLU A 108 -4.34 -1.25 7.98
C GLU A 108 -3.16 -0.77 8.84
N PHE A 109 -1.97 -1.36 8.66
CA PHE A 109 -0.73 -0.88 9.28
C PHE A 109 -0.46 0.58 8.91
N LEU A 110 -0.67 0.97 7.65
CA LEU A 110 -0.44 2.34 7.19
C LEU A 110 -1.35 3.35 7.89
N VAL A 111 -2.63 3.00 8.09
CA VAL A 111 -3.57 3.87 8.81
C VAL A 111 -3.17 4.01 10.28
N VAL A 112 -2.84 2.91 10.94
CA VAL A 112 -2.36 2.95 12.33
C VAL A 112 -1.08 3.78 12.42
N PHE A 113 -0.17 3.61 11.47
CA PHE A 113 1.08 4.37 11.37
C PHE A 113 0.81 5.87 11.26
N ILE A 114 -0.12 6.29 10.41
CA ILE A 114 -0.50 7.70 10.26
C ILE A 114 -1.07 8.23 11.59
N ILE A 115 -2.01 7.52 12.21
CA ILE A 115 -2.62 7.94 13.49
C ILE A 115 -1.55 8.09 14.59
N VAL A 116 -0.69 7.08 14.76
CA VAL A 116 0.39 7.10 15.75
C VAL A 116 1.37 8.23 15.47
N SER A 117 1.71 8.48 14.20
CA SER A 117 2.60 9.58 13.82
C SER A 117 2.02 10.95 14.15
N ILE A 118 0.72 11.18 13.89
CA ILE A 118 0.04 12.43 14.24
C ILE A 118 0.10 12.65 15.76
N ILE A 119 -0.19 11.61 16.55
CA ILE A 119 -0.15 11.70 18.01
C ILE A 119 1.28 12.02 18.48
N LEU A 120 2.28 11.25 18.06
CA LEU A 120 3.66 11.44 18.53
C LEU A 120 4.25 12.79 18.10
N PHE A 121 4.02 13.22 16.86
CA PHE A 121 4.51 14.53 16.41
C PHE A 121 3.75 15.69 17.05
N SER A 122 2.46 15.52 17.38
CA SER A 122 1.72 16.56 18.14
C SER A 122 2.27 16.79 19.55
N LEU A 123 2.92 15.80 20.15
CA LEU A 123 3.58 15.92 21.45
C LEU A 123 4.95 16.61 21.36
N LEU A 124 5.62 16.53 20.21
CA LEU A 124 6.90 17.21 19.91
C LEU A 124 6.69 18.61 19.32
N ALA A 125 5.51 19.18 19.57
CA ALA A 125 5.12 20.47 19.06
C ALA A 125 5.96 21.62 19.62
N GLY A 126 6.27 22.62 18.78
CA GLY A 126 6.95 23.86 19.18
C GLY A 126 8.49 23.84 19.20
N HIS A 127 9.12 22.78 18.70
CA HIS A 127 10.57 22.73 18.51
C HIS A 127 11.04 23.42 17.21
N ASP A 128 12.34 23.68 17.08
CA ASP A 128 12.90 24.28 15.87
C ASP A 128 12.75 23.36 14.64
N LEU A 129 12.93 23.94 13.45
CA LEU A 129 12.76 23.24 12.18
C LEU A 129 13.70 22.03 12.03
N LEU A 130 14.95 22.13 12.49
CA LEU A 130 15.91 21.04 12.36
C LEU A 130 15.53 19.88 13.29
N VAL A 131 15.13 20.18 14.53
CA VAL A 131 14.63 19.15 15.47
C VAL A 131 13.34 18.50 14.95
N THR A 132 12.45 19.27 14.34
CA THR A 132 11.22 18.76 13.73
C THR A 132 11.51 17.81 12.56
N ILE A 133 12.47 18.15 11.69
CA ILE A 133 12.87 17.29 10.57
C ILE A 133 13.62 16.05 11.09
N ALA A 134 14.56 16.21 12.02
CA ALA A 134 15.33 15.11 12.57
C ALA A 134 14.46 14.10 13.33
N SER A 135 13.53 14.59 14.16
CA SER A 135 12.59 13.73 14.90
C SER A 135 11.72 12.90 13.96
N ARG A 136 11.31 13.42 12.80
CA ARG A 136 10.54 12.66 11.81
C ARG A 136 11.28 11.46 11.26
N ILE A 137 12.59 11.53 11.11
CA ILE A 137 13.42 10.41 10.62
C ILE A 137 13.69 9.44 11.77
N VAL A 138 14.13 9.95 12.93
CA VAL A 138 14.51 9.14 14.09
C VAL A 138 13.32 8.40 14.70
N LEU A 139 12.11 8.95 14.64
CA LEU A 139 10.91 8.33 15.20
C LEU A 139 10.26 7.28 14.29
N ILE A 140 10.69 7.12 13.03
CA ILE A 140 10.11 6.11 12.11
C ILE A 140 10.11 4.70 12.74
N PRO A 141 11.22 4.19 13.31
CA PRO A 141 11.24 2.86 13.92
C PRO A 141 10.32 2.76 15.14
N VAL A 142 10.21 3.84 15.92
CA VAL A 142 9.34 3.90 17.11
C VAL A 142 7.87 3.85 16.68
N ILE A 143 7.47 4.69 15.73
CA ILE A 143 6.11 4.71 15.17
C ILE A 143 5.77 3.33 14.58
N ALA A 144 6.67 2.74 13.80
CA ALA A 144 6.47 1.41 13.21
C ALA A 144 6.27 0.32 14.28
N SER A 145 7.11 0.32 15.32
CA SER A 145 7.04 -0.66 16.41
C SER A 145 5.73 -0.55 17.18
N VAL A 146 5.33 0.67 17.55
CA VAL A 146 4.05 0.92 18.24
C VAL A 146 2.87 0.54 17.36
N SER A 147 2.92 0.89 16.07
CA SER A 147 1.86 0.57 15.11
C SER A 147 1.68 -0.93 14.94
N TYR A 148 2.78 -1.69 14.89
CA TYR A 148 2.74 -3.15 14.83
C TYR A 148 2.08 -3.75 16.06
N GLU A 149 2.42 -3.29 17.27
CA GLU A 149 1.79 -3.81 18.49
C GLU A 149 0.31 -3.46 18.59
N ILE A 150 -0.10 -2.27 18.18
CA ILE A 150 -1.52 -1.88 18.09
C ILE A 150 -2.26 -2.80 17.10
N LEU A 151 -1.67 -3.04 15.93
CA LEU A 151 -2.25 -3.92 14.90
C LEU A 151 -2.37 -5.36 15.42
N ARG A 152 -1.31 -5.88 16.04
CA ARG A 152 -1.25 -7.23 16.63
C ARG A 152 -2.24 -7.39 17.78
N TRP A 153 -2.43 -6.36 18.60
CA TRP A 153 -3.44 -6.35 19.67
C TRP A 153 -4.85 -6.31 19.09
N GLY A 154 -5.10 -5.41 18.14
CA GLY A 154 -6.40 -5.24 17.51
C GLY A 154 -6.85 -6.47 16.72
N ALA A 155 -5.91 -7.18 16.08
CA ALA A 155 -6.17 -8.46 15.41
C ALA A 155 -6.73 -9.53 16.36
N ARG A 156 -6.33 -9.54 17.64
CA ARG A 156 -6.83 -10.49 18.65
C ARG A 156 -8.20 -10.13 19.23
N ARG A 157 -8.68 -8.91 19.03
CA ARG A 157 -9.91 -8.38 19.66
C ARG A 157 -10.93 -7.85 18.67
N ARG A 158 -10.87 -8.30 17.41
CA ARG A 158 -11.69 -7.84 16.27
C ARG A 158 -13.20 -7.81 16.50
N ASP A 159 -13.70 -8.65 17.41
CA ASP A 159 -15.13 -8.73 17.73
C ASP A 159 -15.62 -7.56 18.56
N SER A 160 -14.71 -6.80 19.18
CA SER A 160 -15.08 -5.61 19.93
C SER A 160 -15.44 -4.45 18.99
N TRP A 161 -16.49 -3.71 19.35
CA TRP A 161 -16.95 -2.57 18.55
C TRP A 161 -15.87 -1.47 18.45
N TRP A 162 -15.06 -1.29 19.49
CA TRP A 162 -13.95 -0.34 19.52
C TRP A 162 -12.86 -0.67 18.50
N THR A 163 -12.43 -1.94 18.40
CA THR A 163 -11.44 -2.33 17.39
C THR A 163 -11.99 -2.16 15.98
N ARG A 164 -13.28 -2.44 15.75
CA ARG A 164 -13.91 -2.23 14.44
C ARG A 164 -13.87 -0.76 14.04
N TRP A 165 -14.14 0.15 14.98
CA TRP A 165 -14.08 1.59 14.72
C TRP A 165 -12.66 2.08 14.44
N LEU A 166 -11.67 1.62 15.21
CA LEU A 166 -10.25 1.97 15.01
C LEU A 166 -9.74 1.60 13.62
N PHE A 167 -10.20 0.47 13.08
CA PHE A 167 -9.74 -0.07 11.80
C PHE A 167 -10.63 0.29 10.61
N LEU A 168 -11.78 0.91 10.86
CA LEU A 168 -12.70 1.37 9.82
C LEU A 168 -12.03 2.28 8.77
N PRO A 169 -11.15 3.23 9.13
CA PRO A 169 -10.46 4.05 8.13
C PRO A 169 -9.52 3.22 7.24
N GLY A 170 -8.99 2.09 7.75
CA GLY A 170 -8.24 1.12 6.95
C GLY A 170 -9.09 0.49 5.86
N ILE A 171 -10.31 0.08 6.18
CA ILE A 171 -11.26 -0.46 5.20
C ILE A 171 -11.65 0.59 4.15
N TRP A 172 -11.83 1.85 4.54
CA TRP A 172 -12.07 2.93 3.58
C TRP A 172 -10.89 3.14 2.63
N LEU A 173 -9.67 3.10 3.15
CA LEU A 173 -8.46 3.19 2.33
C LEU A 173 -8.35 2.02 1.35
N GLN A 174 -8.71 0.81 1.77
CA GLN A 174 -8.79 -0.35 0.89
C GLN A 174 -9.79 -0.18 -0.25
N GLY A 175 -10.87 0.58 -0.07
CA GLY A 175 -11.76 0.95 -1.17
C GLY A 175 -11.05 1.70 -2.32
N ILE A 176 -9.93 2.36 -2.03
CA ILE A 176 -9.07 3.00 -3.01
C ILE A 176 -8.02 2.01 -3.54
N THR A 177 -7.32 1.30 -2.64
CA THR A 177 -6.13 0.49 -2.95
C THR A 177 -6.42 -0.97 -3.32
N THR A 178 -7.68 -1.36 -3.39
CA THR A 178 -8.14 -2.64 -3.93
C THR A 178 -9.17 -2.38 -5.02
N LYS A 179 -9.15 -3.20 -6.07
CA LYS A 179 -10.07 -3.14 -7.21
C LYS A 179 -10.49 -4.54 -7.62
N GLN A 180 -11.62 -4.64 -8.31
CA GLN A 180 -12.10 -5.92 -8.82
C GLN A 180 -11.11 -6.51 -9.84
N PRO A 181 -10.57 -7.72 -9.60
CA PRO A 181 -9.65 -8.39 -10.50
C PRO A 181 -10.36 -9.05 -11.67
N ASP A 182 -9.58 -9.40 -12.68
CA ASP A 182 -9.98 -10.38 -13.69
C ASP A 182 -9.60 -11.81 -13.27
N ASP A 183 -10.01 -12.79 -14.06
CA ASP A 183 -9.83 -14.21 -13.72
C ASP A 183 -8.37 -14.64 -13.73
N SER A 184 -7.56 -14.08 -14.63
CA SER A 184 -6.13 -14.37 -14.67
C SER A 184 -5.41 -13.88 -13.42
N MET A 185 -5.86 -12.75 -12.84
CA MET A 185 -5.32 -12.24 -11.58
C MET A 185 -5.73 -13.12 -10.38
N ILE A 186 -6.96 -13.66 -10.40
CA ILE A 186 -7.40 -14.64 -9.39
C ILE A 186 -6.57 -15.92 -9.50
N GLU A 187 -6.32 -16.42 -10.70
CA GLU A 187 -5.46 -17.59 -10.91
C GLU A 187 -4.06 -17.39 -10.35
N VAL A 188 -3.45 -16.22 -10.59
CA VAL A 188 -2.13 -15.87 -10.01
C VAL A 188 -2.19 -15.85 -8.47
N ALA A 189 -3.25 -15.29 -7.89
CA ALA A 189 -3.44 -15.28 -6.44
C ALA A 189 -3.59 -16.69 -5.87
N VAL A 190 -4.39 -17.56 -6.52
CA VAL A 190 -4.55 -18.96 -6.13
C VAL A 190 -3.23 -19.71 -6.22
N ALA A 191 -2.47 -19.56 -7.31
CA ALA A 191 -1.17 -20.20 -7.47
C ALA A 191 -0.20 -19.78 -6.35
N SER A 192 -0.17 -18.49 -6.01
CA SER A 192 0.68 -17.94 -4.96
C SER A 192 0.28 -18.47 -3.57
N VAL A 193 -1.02 -18.49 -3.27
CA VAL A 193 -1.54 -19.01 -1.99
C VAL A 193 -1.28 -20.50 -1.84
N ARG A 194 -1.45 -21.29 -2.91
CA ARG A 194 -1.16 -22.73 -2.92
C ARG A 194 0.30 -23.01 -2.56
N GLU A 195 1.24 -22.24 -3.08
CA GLU A 195 2.66 -22.38 -2.71
C GLU A 195 2.91 -22.00 -1.25
N ALA A 196 2.26 -20.93 -0.75
CA ALA A 196 2.41 -20.49 0.62
C ALA A 196 1.91 -21.54 1.64
N ILE A 197 0.77 -22.18 1.39
CA ILE A 197 0.23 -23.24 2.26
C ILE A 197 1.03 -24.54 2.13
N ALA A 198 1.49 -24.88 0.92
CA ALA A 198 2.33 -26.06 0.71
C ALA A 198 3.67 -25.93 1.45
N ALA A 199 4.24 -24.72 1.51
CA ALA A 199 5.43 -24.42 2.30
C ALA A 199 5.22 -24.60 3.82
N ASN A 200 3.98 -24.49 4.29
CA ASN A 200 3.58 -24.77 5.68
C ASN A 200 3.21 -26.25 5.91
N GLY A 201 3.26 -27.09 4.87
CA GLY A 201 2.86 -28.50 4.95
C GLY A 201 1.34 -28.71 4.98
N GLU A 202 0.57 -27.73 4.50
CA GLU A 202 -0.89 -27.76 4.45
C GLU A 202 -1.37 -27.95 3.00
N ASP A 203 -2.52 -28.61 2.86
CA ASP A 203 -3.19 -28.79 1.57
C ASP A 203 -4.30 -27.75 1.35
N PRO A 204 -4.54 -27.30 0.10
CA PRO A 204 -5.65 -26.43 -0.22
C PRO A 204 -7.00 -27.11 0.03
N PRO A 205 -8.07 -26.34 0.31
CA PRO A 205 -9.42 -26.89 0.46
C PRO A 205 -9.82 -27.82 -0.69
N PRO A 206 -10.51 -28.94 -0.43
CA PRO A 206 -10.91 -29.89 -1.47
C PRO A 206 -11.70 -29.23 -2.60
N GLY A 207 -11.39 -29.58 -3.86
CA GLY A 207 -12.02 -28.98 -5.04
C GLY A 207 -11.43 -27.62 -5.47
N SER A 208 -10.36 -27.16 -4.81
CA SER A 208 -9.58 -26.01 -5.27
C SER A 208 -8.95 -26.26 -6.63
N MET A 209 -8.94 -25.24 -7.49
CA MET A 209 -8.27 -25.34 -8.78
C MET A 209 -6.74 -25.38 -8.59
N ASP A 210 -6.04 -25.92 -9.60
CA ASP A 210 -4.59 -25.83 -9.70
C ASP A 210 -4.23 -25.07 -10.99
N PRO A 211 -3.94 -23.76 -10.91
CA PRO A 211 -3.62 -22.97 -12.07
C PRO A 211 -2.33 -23.48 -12.73
N PRO A 212 -2.25 -23.50 -14.07
CA PRO A 212 -1.03 -23.88 -14.77
C PRO A 212 0.12 -22.94 -14.39
N ARG A 213 1.30 -23.52 -14.13
CA ARG A 213 2.51 -22.78 -13.79
C ARG A 213 3.58 -23.13 -14.81
N GLU A 214 3.99 -22.14 -15.59
CA GLU A 214 5.20 -22.29 -16.40
C GLU A 214 6.41 -21.92 -15.55
N PRO A 215 7.46 -22.76 -15.51
CA PRO A 215 8.69 -22.39 -14.85
C PRO A 215 9.22 -21.08 -15.43
N VAL A 216 9.53 -20.13 -14.55
CA VAL A 216 10.24 -18.90 -14.92
C VAL A 216 11.57 -19.34 -15.55
N PRO A 217 11.86 -19.03 -16.83
CA PRO A 217 13.16 -19.31 -17.43
C PRO A 217 14.31 -18.86 -16.50
N ASP A 218 15.47 -19.49 -16.60
CA ASP A 218 16.62 -19.01 -15.83
C ASP A 218 17.00 -17.57 -16.27
N LEU A 219 17.70 -16.84 -15.39
CA LEU A 219 18.04 -15.43 -15.63
C LEU A 219 18.85 -15.20 -16.92
N LYS A 220 19.65 -16.18 -17.36
CA LYS A 220 20.38 -16.11 -18.64
C LYS A 220 19.41 -16.25 -19.80
N THR A 221 18.48 -17.21 -19.72
CA THR A 221 17.45 -17.38 -20.74
C THR A 221 16.55 -16.15 -20.84
N PHE A 222 16.16 -15.54 -19.71
CA PHE A 222 15.44 -14.26 -19.72
C PHE A 222 16.24 -13.12 -20.37
N ALA A 223 17.53 -13.01 -20.03
CA ALA A 223 18.40 -11.98 -20.59
C ALA A 223 18.59 -12.17 -22.11
N ASP A 224 18.76 -13.41 -22.55
CA ASP A 224 18.90 -13.77 -23.96
C ASP A 224 17.60 -13.50 -24.73
N ASP A 225 16.44 -13.81 -24.15
CA ASP A 225 15.13 -13.56 -24.76
C ASP A 225 14.80 -12.07 -24.82
N GLN A 226 15.15 -11.29 -23.79
CA GLN A 226 15.03 -9.83 -23.83
C GLN A 226 15.94 -9.21 -24.90
N ALA A 227 17.21 -9.62 -24.98
CA ALA A 227 18.14 -9.15 -25.99
C ALA A 227 17.66 -9.49 -27.42
N ARG A 228 17.06 -10.68 -27.61
CA ARG A 228 16.44 -11.09 -28.89
C ARG A 228 15.21 -10.26 -29.23
N ALA A 229 14.37 -9.94 -28.25
CA ALA A 229 13.18 -9.12 -28.45
C ALA A 229 13.54 -7.67 -28.83
N GLU A 230 14.54 -7.09 -28.17
CA GLU A 230 15.06 -5.75 -28.47
C GLU A 230 15.71 -5.69 -29.85
N GLY A 231 16.49 -6.71 -30.23
CA GLY A 231 17.09 -6.82 -31.57
C GLY A 231 16.04 -6.93 -32.69
N HIS A 232 14.96 -7.68 -32.46
CA HIS A 232 13.84 -7.77 -33.42
C HIS A 232 13.07 -6.45 -33.55
N ALA A 233 12.88 -5.71 -32.46
CA ALA A 233 12.22 -4.41 -32.48
C ALA A 233 13.04 -3.38 -33.27
N ALA A 234 14.36 -3.34 -33.08
CA ALA A 234 15.26 -2.46 -33.83
C ALA A 234 15.29 -2.78 -35.34
N THR A 235 15.22 -4.07 -35.71
CA THR A 235 15.22 -4.52 -37.11
C THR A 235 13.89 -4.20 -37.80
N ARG A 236 12.75 -4.30 -37.10
CA ARG A 236 11.44 -3.90 -37.62
C ARG A 236 11.32 -2.39 -37.86
N ASP A 237 11.88 -1.57 -36.98
CA ASP A 237 11.83 -0.09 -37.12
C ASP A 237 12.74 0.40 -38.27
N GLN A 238 13.81 -0.33 -38.60
CA GLN A 238 14.63 -0.07 -39.79
C GLN A 238 13.96 -0.53 -41.10
N ALA A 239 13.17 -1.61 -41.08
CA ALA A 239 12.47 -2.10 -42.26
C ALA A 239 11.21 -1.27 -42.63
N GLN A 240 10.76 -0.39 -41.74
CA GLN A 240 9.61 0.50 -41.94
C GLN A 240 9.99 1.94 -42.33
N ARG A 241 11.28 2.22 -42.54
CA ARG A 241 11.82 3.50 -43.05
C ARG A 241 12.35 3.33 -44.47
#